data_AF-A0A8J4YUV5-F1
#
_entry.id   AF-A0A8J4YUV5-F1
#
_cell.length_a   1.000
_cell.length_b   1.000
_cell.length_c   1.000
_cell.angle_alpha   90.00
_cell.angle_beta   90.00
_cell.angle_gamma   90.00
#
_symmetry.space_group_name_H-M   'P 1'
#
loop_
_entity.id
_entity.type
_entity.pdbx_description
1 polymer ?
#
loop_
_entity_poly.entity_id
_entity_poly.type
_entity_poly.pdbx_seq_one_letter_code
_entity_poly.pdbx_strand_id
1 'polypeptide(L)'
;MAKYGENVFCLSSNTTNFDVKPNEVVDHWYSENKDHKFGEEPKGTTLKSGHFSQMVWKDSKQMGVSKARSAAGTKVFVVANFDPQGNWMGQFADQVPPVGGFPKTASSAKPSIFSKARKSSSSSESDSSSDEEDFADSCLKAHNDYRKKHGAPALKLSKKLSKVAKEWADTIAKKDVLQHRPNNQHGENLYCYYSPDPKFRMKGDEAVKSWYSEIKDYKFGVEPRDLRAGHFTQVVWSDSKELGVATAKSRSGKTYVVANYNPAGNFVGSFGSKVPKMK
;
A
#
# COMPACT_ATOMS: atom_id res chain seq x y z
N MET A 1 1.55 2.77 11.14
CA MET A 1 0.17 3.10 10.70
C MET A 1 -0.13 4.56 10.98
N ALA A 2 -0.25 5.38 9.94
CA ALA A 2 -1.07 6.58 10.03
C ALA A 2 -2.50 6.14 10.37
N LYS A 3 -3.17 6.84 11.30
CA LYS A 3 -4.55 6.50 11.71
C LYS A 3 -5.61 7.21 10.85
N TYR A 4 -5.17 7.99 9.87
CA TYR A 4 -5.93 9.03 9.20
C TYR A 4 -5.64 9.02 7.70
N GLY A 5 -6.61 9.42 6.90
CA GLY A 5 -6.41 9.75 5.49
C GLY A 5 -5.79 11.15 5.39
N GLU A 6 -5.01 11.42 4.36
CA GLU A 6 -4.24 12.68 4.26
C GLU A 6 -4.43 13.31 2.88
N ASN A 7 -4.73 14.62 2.87
CA ASN A 7 -4.59 15.48 1.70
C ASN A 7 -3.48 16.50 1.92
N VAL A 8 -2.66 16.73 0.89
CA VAL A 8 -1.56 17.70 0.95
C VAL A 8 -1.69 18.70 -0.20
N PHE A 9 -1.46 19.97 0.10
CA PHE A 9 -1.36 21.06 -0.87
C PHE A 9 -0.05 21.81 -0.64
N CYS A 10 0.59 22.30 -1.71
CA CYS A 10 1.81 23.07 -1.64
C CYS A 10 1.81 24.18 -2.69
N LEU A 11 1.75 25.44 -2.25
CA LEU A 11 2.03 26.60 -3.10
C LEU A 11 3.50 27.01 -2.94
N SER A 12 4.17 27.25 -4.06
CA SER A 12 5.54 27.80 -4.10
C SER A 12 5.51 29.20 -4.73
N SER A 13 6.31 30.13 -4.20
CA SER A 13 6.51 31.46 -4.76
C SER A 13 8.00 31.82 -4.76
N ASN A 14 8.38 32.71 -5.69
CA ASN A 14 9.70 33.33 -5.73
C ASN A 14 9.86 34.45 -4.67
N THR A 15 8.75 34.89 -4.07
CA THR A 15 8.72 35.87 -2.98
C THR A 15 8.33 35.19 -1.66
N THR A 16 8.63 35.82 -0.53
CA THR A 16 8.18 35.38 0.80
C THR A 16 6.85 36.01 1.22
N ASN A 17 6.51 37.19 0.68
CA ASN A 17 5.25 37.89 0.93
C ASN A 17 4.12 37.37 0.04
N PHE A 18 3.65 36.16 0.34
CA PHE A 18 2.47 35.52 -0.23
C PHE A 18 1.87 34.59 0.81
N ASP A 19 0.56 34.35 0.76
CA ASP A 19 -0.11 33.37 1.60
C ASP A 19 -1.15 32.59 0.80
N VAL A 20 -1.53 31.42 1.30
CA VAL A 20 -2.52 30.53 0.69
C VAL A 20 -3.88 30.76 1.35
N LYS A 21 -4.91 31.06 0.55
CA LYS A 21 -6.28 31.15 1.06
C LYS A 21 -6.88 29.76 1.23
N PRO A 22 -7.71 29.51 2.26
CA PRO A 22 -8.37 28.22 2.46
C PRO A 22 -9.12 27.71 1.23
N ASN A 23 -9.86 28.60 0.55
CA ASN A 23 -10.62 28.24 -0.65
C ASN A 23 -9.71 27.74 -1.78
N GLU A 24 -8.54 28.36 -2.01
CA GLU A 24 -7.60 27.94 -3.07
C GLU A 24 -7.11 26.49 -2.85
N VAL A 25 -6.98 26.04 -1.60
CA VAL A 25 -6.63 24.66 -1.23
C VAL A 25 -7.79 23.71 -1.49
N VAL A 26 -8.97 24.07 -0.99
CA VAL A 26 -10.20 23.29 -1.09
C VAL A 26 -10.62 23.12 -2.55
N ASP A 27 -10.59 24.20 -3.33
CA ASP A 27 -10.89 24.22 -4.76
C ASP A 27 -9.87 23.40 -5.55
N HIS A 28 -8.57 23.47 -5.21
CA HIS A 28 -7.54 22.64 -5.84
C HIS A 28 -7.82 21.15 -5.64
N TRP A 29 -7.99 20.71 -4.38
CA TRP A 29 -8.30 19.32 -4.05
C TRP A 29 -9.63 18.85 -4.66
N TYR A 30 -10.67 19.69 -4.64
CA TYR A 30 -11.98 19.38 -5.21
C TYR A 30 -11.97 19.35 -6.74
N SER A 31 -11.06 20.09 -7.40
CA SER A 31 -10.97 20.15 -8.87
C SER A 31 -10.70 18.80 -9.54
N GLU A 32 -10.16 17.83 -8.80
CA GLU A 32 -9.96 16.46 -9.28
C GLU A 32 -11.28 15.69 -9.49
N ASN A 33 -12.43 16.22 -9.06
CA ASN A 33 -13.75 15.69 -9.37
C ASN A 33 -13.96 15.49 -10.89
N LYS A 34 -13.37 16.36 -11.74
CA LYS A 34 -13.42 16.23 -13.20
C LYS A 34 -12.80 14.91 -13.71
N ASP A 35 -11.89 14.33 -12.94
CA ASP A 35 -11.18 13.07 -13.21
C ASP A 35 -11.80 11.88 -12.42
N HIS A 36 -12.86 12.12 -11.64
CA HIS A 36 -13.58 11.11 -10.88
C HIS A 36 -14.77 10.52 -11.67
N LYS A 37 -15.12 9.27 -11.39
CA LYS A 37 -16.26 8.57 -11.99
C LYS A 37 -17.16 8.01 -10.89
N PHE A 38 -18.23 8.73 -10.58
CA PHE A 38 -19.17 8.34 -9.53
C PHE A 38 -19.79 6.96 -9.79
N GLY A 39 -19.91 6.16 -8.75
CA GLY A 39 -20.40 4.78 -8.85
C GLY A 39 -19.42 3.79 -9.50
N GLU A 40 -18.23 4.24 -9.93
CA GLU A 40 -17.16 3.37 -10.44
C GLU A 40 -15.94 3.40 -9.50
N GLU A 41 -15.19 2.29 -9.49
CA GLU A 41 -13.87 2.26 -8.86
C GLU A 41 -12.81 2.96 -9.73
N PRO A 42 -11.83 3.67 -9.13
CA PRO A 42 -10.72 4.27 -9.84
C PRO A 42 -9.94 3.26 -10.70
N LYS A 43 -9.62 3.64 -11.93
CA LYS A 43 -8.95 2.76 -12.91
C LYS A 43 -7.47 3.11 -13.03
N GLY A 44 -6.61 2.13 -12.73
CA GLY A 44 -5.15 2.26 -12.75
C GLY A 44 -4.52 2.26 -11.35
N THR A 45 -3.20 2.38 -11.29
CA THR A 45 -2.41 2.26 -10.04
C THR A 45 -2.21 3.58 -9.29
N THR A 46 -2.62 4.71 -9.89
CA THR A 46 -2.50 6.06 -9.30
C THR A 46 -3.88 6.67 -9.15
N LEU A 47 -4.24 7.05 -7.92
CA LEU A 47 -5.52 7.65 -7.60
C LEU A 47 -5.56 9.13 -8.02
N LYS A 48 -5.92 9.39 -9.28
CA LYS A 48 -5.95 10.75 -9.88
C LYS A 48 -6.93 11.72 -9.21
N SER A 49 -7.95 11.20 -8.53
CA SER A 49 -8.95 11.99 -7.79
C SER A 49 -8.89 11.75 -6.28
N GLY A 50 -7.68 11.48 -5.76
CA GLY A 50 -7.46 11.08 -4.38
C GLY A 50 -7.74 12.18 -3.35
N HIS A 51 -7.42 13.43 -3.67
CA HIS A 51 -7.74 14.53 -2.77
C HIS A 51 -9.25 14.80 -2.75
N PHE A 52 -9.88 14.83 -3.93
CA PHE A 52 -11.33 14.98 -4.05
C PHE A 52 -12.09 13.88 -3.30
N SER A 53 -11.79 12.62 -3.59
CA SER A 53 -12.50 11.47 -3.00
C SER A 53 -12.34 11.39 -1.48
N GLN A 54 -11.19 11.78 -0.93
CA GLN A 54 -11.00 11.88 0.51
C GLN A 54 -11.83 13.01 1.15
N MET A 55 -11.96 14.17 0.48
CA MET A 55 -12.77 15.29 1.01
C MET A 55 -14.25 14.93 1.15
N VAL A 56 -14.79 14.15 0.21
CA VAL A 56 -16.22 13.77 0.20
C VAL A 56 -16.46 12.36 0.75
N TRP A 57 -15.44 11.72 1.32
CA TRP A 57 -15.50 10.33 1.79
C TRP A 57 -16.49 10.20 2.96
N LYS A 58 -17.67 9.63 2.66
CA LYS A 58 -18.84 9.51 3.52
C LYS A 58 -18.52 9.08 4.96
N ASP A 59 -17.67 8.08 5.15
CA ASP A 59 -17.37 7.58 6.49
C ASP A 59 -16.32 8.37 7.27
N SER A 60 -15.60 9.31 6.65
CA SER A 60 -14.72 10.24 7.38
C SER A 60 -15.58 11.22 8.18
N LYS A 61 -15.41 11.28 9.51
CA LYS A 61 -16.27 12.07 10.42
C LYS A 61 -15.56 13.25 11.08
N GLN A 62 -14.24 13.20 11.17
CA GLN A 62 -13.43 14.25 11.78
C GLN A 62 -12.35 14.67 10.78
N MET A 63 -12.02 15.96 10.75
CA MET A 63 -10.87 16.47 10.01
C MET A 63 -10.04 17.43 10.86
N GLY A 64 -8.72 17.34 10.74
CA GLY A 64 -7.77 18.30 11.30
C GLY A 64 -6.94 18.90 10.17
N VAL A 65 -6.94 20.22 10.03
CA VAL A 65 -6.17 20.94 9.00
C VAL A 65 -5.09 21.80 9.65
N SER A 66 -3.93 21.91 9.02
CA SER A 66 -2.84 22.76 9.47
C SER A 66 -2.05 23.33 8.29
N LYS A 67 -1.54 24.55 8.47
CA LYS A 67 -0.72 25.28 7.50
C LYS A 67 0.69 25.48 8.06
N ALA A 68 1.71 25.21 7.27
CA ALA A 68 3.11 25.44 7.62
C ALA A 68 3.84 26.12 6.45
N ARG A 69 4.86 26.94 6.77
CA ARG A 69 5.75 27.55 5.77
C ARG A 69 7.11 26.85 5.81
N SER A 70 7.77 26.71 4.66
CA SER A 70 9.15 26.23 4.62
C SER A 70 10.10 27.19 5.35
N ALA A 71 11.22 26.68 5.85
CA ALA A 71 12.24 27.51 6.52
C ALA A 71 12.76 28.66 5.63
N ALA A 72 12.76 28.48 4.31
CA ALA A 72 13.13 29.53 3.34
C ALA A 72 12.00 30.54 3.03
N GLY A 73 10.81 30.38 3.61
CA GLY A 73 9.65 31.25 3.39
C GLY A 73 8.90 31.06 2.06
N THR A 74 9.56 30.44 1.07
CA THR A 74 9.13 30.33 -0.34
C THR A 74 8.09 29.25 -0.64
N LYS A 75 7.72 28.39 0.33
CA LYS A 75 6.66 27.38 0.17
C LYS A 75 5.70 27.41 1.33
N VAL A 76 4.42 27.28 1.03
CA VAL A 76 3.33 27.10 2.01
C VAL A 76 2.69 25.75 1.76
N PHE A 77 2.72 24.90 2.79
CA PHE A 77 2.08 23.59 2.81
C PHE A 77 0.79 23.67 3.62
N VAL A 78 -0.27 23.05 3.12
CA VAL A 78 -1.50 22.80 3.88
C VAL A 78 -1.74 21.30 3.87
N VAL A 79 -1.93 20.73 5.06
CA VAL A 79 -2.17 19.30 5.26
C VAL A 79 -3.51 19.16 5.98
N ALA A 80 -4.39 18.31 5.46
CA ALA A 80 -5.64 17.93 6.10
C ALA A 80 -5.64 16.43 6.36
N ASN A 81 -5.86 16.03 7.61
CA ASN A 81 -6.01 14.65 8.05
C ASN A 81 -7.48 14.34 8.33
N PHE A 82 -7.93 13.14 7.98
CA PHE A 82 -9.32 12.70 8.04
C PHE A 82 -9.45 11.40 8.83
N ASP A 83 -10.41 11.33 9.77
CA ASP A 83 -10.67 10.17 10.62
C ASP A 83 -12.14 9.74 10.57
N PRO A 84 -12.46 8.46 10.32
CA PRO A 84 -11.60 7.41 9.75
C PRO A 84 -10.96 7.80 8.41
N GLN A 85 -9.87 7.14 8.04
CA GLN A 85 -9.25 7.31 6.72
C GLN A 85 -10.19 6.89 5.58
N GLY A 86 -10.13 7.60 4.45
CA GLY A 86 -10.85 7.29 3.22
C GLY A 86 -9.99 6.61 2.16
N ASN A 87 -10.42 6.72 0.90
CA ASN A 87 -9.76 6.20 -0.30
C ASN A 87 -9.50 4.69 -0.30
N TRP A 88 -10.38 3.92 0.37
CA TRP A 88 -10.33 2.47 0.35
C TRP A 88 -10.81 1.92 -1.00
N MET A 89 -9.88 1.33 -1.77
CA MET A 89 -10.21 0.65 -3.02
C MET A 89 -11.25 -0.47 -2.79
N GLY A 90 -12.32 -0.44 -3.58
CA GLY A 90 -13.51 -1.28 -3.43
C GLY A 90 -14.63 -0.66 -2.60
N GLN A 91 -14.55 0.62 -2.24
CA GLN A 91 -15.60 1.35 -1.52
C GLN A 91 -15.97 2.70 -2.16
N PHE A 92 -15.35 3.11 -3.27
CA PHE A 92 -15.56 4.45 -3.85
C PHE A 92 -17.02 4.67 -4.27
N ALA A 93 -17.68 3.66 -4.83
CA ALA A 93 -19.09 3.74 -5.21
C ALA A 93 -20.04 4.01 -4.02
N ASP A 94 -19.72 3.50 -2.83
CA ASP A 94 -20.55 3.62 -1.62
C ASP A 94 -20.15 4.78 -0.69
N GLN A 95 -18.94 5.34 -0.91
CA GLN A 95 -18.30 6.32 -0.04
C GLN A 95 -18.08 7.69 -0.71
N VAL A 96 -18.02 7.76 -2.04
CA VAL A 96 -17.91 9.03 -2.79
C VAL A 96 -19.30 9.38 -3.36
N PRO A 97 -20.04 10.32 -2.74
CA PRO A 97 -21.39 10.67 -3.19
C PRO A 97 -21.36 11.33 -4.57
N PRO A 98 -22.30 11.02 -5.48
CA PRO A 98 -22.51 11.81 -6.69
C PRO A 98 -22.94 13.23 -6.34
N VAL A 99 -22.80 14.15 -7.29
CA VAL A 99 -23.26 15.55 -7.14
C VAL A 99 -24.77 15.54 -6.87
N GLY A 100 -25.17 16.01 -5.68
CA GLY A 100 -26.54 15.93 -5.17
C GLY A 100 -26.75 14.94 -4.01
N GLY A 101 -25.75 14.10 -3.71
CA GLY A 101 -25.76 13.15 -2.59
C GLY A 101 -26.27 11.74 -2.95
N PHE A 102 -26.17 10.81 -2.01
CA PHE A 102 -26.68 9.44 -2.20
C PHE A 102 -28.21 9.39 -2.22
N PRO A 103 -28.81 8.47 -3.01
CA PRO A 103 -30.23 8.15 -2.90
C PRO A 103 -30.58 7.73 -1.46
N LYS A 104 -31.67 8.26 -0.90
CA LYS A 104 -32.13 7.91 0.45
C LYS A 104 -32.77 6.51 0.45
N THR A 105 -31.99 5.48 0.68
CA THR A 105 -32.47 4.11 0.99
C THR A 105 -32.42 3.83 2.49
N ALA A 106 -33.33 2.98 2.98
CA ALA A 106 -33.60 2.81 4.41
C ALA A 106 -32.51 2.01 5.16
N SER A 107 -32.30 2.38 6.43
CA SER A 107 -31.25 1.88 7.32
C SER A 107 -31.50 0.47 7.89
N SER A 108 -30.43 -0.27 8.23
CA SER A 108 -30.44 -1.31 9.27
C SER A 108 -29.02 -1.56 9.86
N ALA A 109 -28.97 -2.17 11.05
CA ALA A 109 -27.89 -2.00 12.03
C ALA A 109 -26.83 -3.12 12.12
N LYS A 110 -25.78 -2.86 12.94
CA LYS A 110 -24.75 -3.84 13.40
C LYS A 110 -25.35 -4.89 14.37
N PRO A 111 -24.59 -5.96 14.73
CA PRO A 111 -23.79 -5.87 15.97
C PRO A 111 -22.39 -6.54 15.93
N SER A 112 -21.59 -6.24 16.97
CA SER A 112 -20.28 -6.82 17.36
C SER A 112 -20.46 -7.91 18.43
N ILE A 113 -19.49 -8.82 18.69
CA ILE A 113 -19.26 -9.44 20.04
C ILE A 113 -18.00 -10.37 20.20
N PHE A 114 -17.41 -10.37 21.41
CA PHE A 114 -16.52 -11.33 22.15
C PHE A 114 -15.02 -11.63 21.85
N SER A 115 -14.34 -12.30 22.82
CA SER A 115 -12.95 -12.04 23.24
C SER A 115 -12.17 -13.16 24.01
N LYS A 116 -10.83 -13.24 23.78
CA LYS A 116 -9.68 -13.48 24.74
C LYS A 116 -9.28 -14.90 25.30
N ALA A 117 -7.94 -15.06 25.45
CA ALA A 117 -7.09 -16.03 26.25
C ALA A 117 -6.76 -17.44 25.65
N ARG A 118 -5.49 -17.88 25.43
CA ARG A 118 -4.32 -18.31 26.29
C ARG A 118 -4.55 -19.69 26.98
N LYS A 119 -3.66 -20.70 27.11
CA LYS A 119 -2.18 -20.88 27.20
C LYS A 119 -1.71 -22.17 26.41
N SER A 120 -0.65 -22.91 26.79
CA SER A 120 0.74 -22.84 26.21
C SER A 120 1.72 -23.90 26.81
N SER A 121 2.50 -24.67 26.02
CA SER A 121 3.63 -25.53 26.48
C SER A 121 4.69 -25.80 25.38
N SER A 122 5.86 -26.37 25.75
CA SER A 122 7.19 -25.82 25.41
C SER A 122 8.35 -26.82 25.28
N SER A 123 9.34 -26.49 24.44
CA SER A 123 10.77 -26.92 24.51
C SER A 123 11.55 -26.16 23.41
N SER A 124 12.41 -25.16 23.69
CA SER A 124 13.86 -25.26 24.03
C SER A 124 14.64 -26.14 23.02
N GLU A 125 15.72 -25.69 22.37
CA GLU A 125 16.79 -24.72 22.69
C GLU A 125 17.18 -23.89 21.43
N SER A 126 18.07 -22.89 21.39
CA SER A 126 18.90 -22.15 22.37
C SER A 126 19.12 -20.69 21.86
N ASP A 127 19.66 -19.82 22.71
CA ASP A 127 19.56 -18.35 22.63
C ASP A 127 20.68 -17.65 21.84
N SER A 128 20.31 -16.63 21.04
CA SER A 128 21.08 -15.38 20.97
C SER A 128 20.20 -14.19 20.52
N SER A 129 19.79 -13.37 21.49
CA SER A 129 19.31 -11.97 21.39
C SER A 129 18.08 -11.66 20.52
N SER A 130 16.96 -11.35 21.18
CA SER A 130 15.99 -10.35 20.70
C SER A 130 16.67 -8.95 20.69
N ASP A 131 16.31 -7.94 19.89
CA ASP A 131 14.94 -7.44 19.63
C ASP A 131 14.75 -6.72 18.27
N GLU A 132 15.45 -7.14 17.18
CA GLU A 132 15.06 -6.75 15.81
C GLU A 132 14.96 -7.97 14.88
N GLU A 133 13.74 -8.34 14.47
CA GLU A 133 13.53 -9.28 13.35
C GLU A 133 14.00 -8.59 12.06
N ASP A 134 14.98 -9.16 11.34
CA ASP A 134 15.45 -8.61 10.07
C ASP A 134 14.24 -8.45 9.13
N PHE A 135 14.16 -7.29 8.48
CA PHE A 135 13.13 -6.98 7.50
C PHE A 135 12.92 -8.12 6.48
N ALA A 136 14.00 -8.75 6.03
CA ALA A 136 13.96 -9.83 5.06
C ALA A 136 13.36 -11.12 5.63
N ASP A 137 13.65 -11.46 6.88
CA ASP A 137 13.08 -12.63 7.56
C ASP A 137 11.60 -12.40 7.91
N SER A 138 11.24 -11.20 8.36
CA SER A 138 9.85 -10.78 8.57
C SER A 138 9.01 -10.88 7.28
N CYS A 139 9.58 -10.43 6.16
CA CYS A 139 9.00 -10.62 4.82
C CYS A 139 8.86 -12.11 4.47
N LEU A 140 9.92 -12.90 4.62
CA LEU A 140 9.92 -14.34 4.29
C LEU A 140 8.86 -15.09 5.09
N LYS A 141 8.79 -14.83 6.40
CA LYS A 141 7.82 -15.42 7.30
C LYS A 141 6.39 -15.10 6.87
N ALA A 142 6.09 -13.82 6.61
CA ALA A 142 4.77 -13.41 6.13
C ALA A 142 4.39 -14.08 4.80
N HIS A 143 5.31 -14.18 3.83
CA HIS A 143 5.07 -14.91 2.59
C HIS A 143 4.72 -16.38 2.86
N ASN A 144 5.52 -17.06 3.69
CA ASN A 144 5.35 -18.48 3.95
C ASN A 144 4.09 -18.79 4.77
N ASP A 145 3.70 -17.90 5.70
CA ASP A 145 2.42 -17.97 6.42
C ASP A 145 1.21 -17.88 5.47
N TYR A 146 1.27 -17.03 4.43
CA TYR A 146 0.23 -16.97 3.39
C TYR A 146 0.29 -18.15 2.42
N ARG A 147 1.47 -18.50 1.90
CA ARG A 147 1.64 -19.62 0.96
C ARG A 147 1.16 -20.95 1.56
N LYS A 148 1.38 -21.17 2.86
CA LYS A 148 0.85 -22.32 3.61
C LYS A 148 -0.68 -22.42 3.53
N LYS A 149 -1.42 -21.31 3.65
CA LYS A 149 -2.89 -21.28 3.53
C LYS A 149 -3.39 -21.70 2.15
N HIS A 150 -2.57 -21.52 1.11
CA HIS A 150 -2.88 -21.95 -0.26
C HIS A 150 -2.24 -23.31 -0.62
N GLY A 151 -1.51 -23.93 0.31
CA GLY A 151 -0.72 -25.13 0.03
C GLY A 151 0.42 -24.94 -0.98
N ALA A 152 0.83 -23.70 -1.25
CA ALA A 152 1.98 -23.41 -2.10
C ALA A 152 3.30 -23.72 -1.36
N PRO A 153 4.35 -24.25 -2.03
CA PRO A 153 5.64 -24.55 -1.40
C PRO A 153 6.27 -23.31 -0.76
N ALA A 154 6.91 -23.45 0.39
CA ALA A 154 7.58 -22.33 1.07
C ALA A 154 8.74 -21.77 0.21
N LEU A 155 8.87 -20.44 0.19
CA LEU A 155 10.01 -19.72 -0.38
C LEU A 155 11.22 -19.84 0.56
N LYS A 156 12.41 -19.73 -0.01
CA LYS A 156 13.69 -19.54 0.70
C LYS A 156 14.26 -18.16 0.41
N LEU A 157 14.85 -17.50 1.40
CA LEU A 157 15.52 -16.22 1.19
C LEU A 157 16.84 -16.45 0.42
N SER A 158 17.10 -15.65 -0.61
CA SER A 158 18.29 -15.73 -1.46
C SER A 158 19.07 -14.43 -1.41
N LYS A 159 20.28 -14.48 -0.82
CA LYS A 159 21.18 -13.31 -0.67
C LYS A 159 21.47 -12.63 -2.02
N LYS A 160 21.54 -13.42 -3.11
CA LYS A 160 21.72 -12.89 -4.47
C LYS A 160 20.52 -12.05 -4.91
N LEU A 161 19.29 -12.56 -4.75
CA LEU A 161 18.09 -11.78 -5.10
C LEU A 161 17.90 -10.57 -4.18
N SER A 162 18.21 -10.66 -2.87
CA SER A 162 18.11 -9.50 -1.98
C SER A 162 19.06 -8.37 -2.39
N LYS A 163 20.24 -8.69 -2.95
CA LYS A 163 21.12 -7.67 -3.56
C LYS A 163 20.48 -7.01 -4.79
N VAL A 164 19.87 -7.78 -5.68
CA VAL A 164 19.16 -7.25 -6.87
C VAL A 164 17.97 -6.37 -6.46
N ALA A 165 17.22 -6.79 -5.44
CA ALA A 165 16.14 -5.99 -4.86
C ALA A 165 16.69 -4.67 -4.26
N LYS A 166 17.82 -4.72 -3.54
CA LYS A 166 18.44 -3.55 -2.91
C LYS A 166 18.92 -2.53 -3.94
N GLU A 167 19.60 -2.98 -4.99
CA GLU A 167 20.03 -2.12 -6.11
C GLU A 167 18.85 -1.38 -6.75
N TRP A 168 17.70 -2.04 -6.89
CA TRP A 168 16.51 -1.40 -7.44
C TRP A 168 15.84 -0.47 -6.44
N ALA A 169 15.71 -0.88 -5.17
CA ALA A 169 15.16 -0.07 -4.09
C ALA A 169 15.91 1.27 -3.97
N ASP A 170 17.25 1.23 -3.97
CA ASP A 170 18.08 2.43 -3.94
C ASP A 170 17.92 3.30 -5.20
N THR A 171 17.66 2.69 -6.36
CA THR A 171 17.41 3.42 -7.61
C THR A 171 16.08 4.17 -7.56
N ILE A 172 14.99 3.52 -7.14
CA ILE A 172 13.67 4.14 -7.06
C ILE A 172 13.57 5.15 -5.90
N ALA A 173 14.26 4.91 -4.78
CA ALA A 173 14.38 5.86 -3.68
C ALA A 173 15.22 7.10 -4.03
N LYS A 174 16.25 6.97 -4.90
CA LYS A 174 17.01 8.12 -5.42
C LYS A 174 16.18 8.98 -6.39
N LYS A 175 15.32 8.36 -7.19
CA LYS A 175 14.40 9.03 -8.13
C LYS A 175 13.14 9.57 -7.44
N ASP A 176 12.79 9.02 -6.28
CA ASP A 176 11.53 9.22 -5.54
C ASP A 176 10.26 8.88 -6.33
N VAL A 177 10.34 7.85 -7.19
CA VAL A 177 9.27 7.35 -8.06
C VAL A 177 9.13 5.84 -7.91
N LEU A 178 7.92 5.35 -7.57
CA LEU A 178 7.61 3.93 -7.53
C LEU A 178 7.45 3.39 -8.95
N GLN A 179 8.41 2.58 -9.43
CA GLN A 179 8.37 2.00 -10.77
C GLN A 179 9.06 0.63 -10.82
N HIS A 180 8.56 -0.25 -11.69
CA HIS A 180 9.18 -1.55 -11.94
C HIS A 180 10.54 -1.45 -12.63
N ARG A 181 11.40 -2.44 -12.37
CA ARG A 181 12.71 -2.58 -13.04
C ARG A 181 12.49 -2.92 -14.52
N PRO A 182 12.95 -2.08 -15.47
CA PRO A 182 12.91 -2.42 -16.89
C PRO A 182 13.67 -3.72 -17.16
N ASN A 183 13.10 -4.60 -17.99
CA ASN A 183 13.70 -5.87 -18.40
C ASN A 183 14.11 -6.78 -17.22
N ASN A 184 13.33 -6.79 -16.13
CA ASN A 184 13.60 -7.67 -15.00
C ASN A 184 13.46 -9.15 -15.39
N GLN A 185 14.46 -9.96 -15.02
CA GLN A 185 14.49 -11.41 -15.22
C GLN A 185 13.83 -12.20 -14.07
N HIS A 186 13.42 -11.48 -13.02
CA HIS A 186 12.73 -12.02 -11.85
C HIS A 186 11.31 -11.47 -11.78
N GLY A 187 10.42 -12.19 -11.08
CA GLY A 187 9.16 -11.61 -10.64
C GLY A 187 9.43 -10.42 -9.71
N GLU A 188 8.52 -9.45 -9.65
CA GLU A 188 8.74 -8.25 -8.84
C GLU A 188 7.45 -7.70 -8.22
N ASN A 189 7.47 -7.51 -6.90
CA ASN A 189 6.46 -6.74 -6.18
C ASN A 189 7.10 -5.48 -5.58
N LEU A 190 6.36 -4.38 -5.59
CA LEU A 190 6.81 -3.08 -5.08
C LEU A 190 5.85 -2.55 -4.02
N TYR A 191 6.38 -1.85 -3.03
CA TYR A 191 5.57 -1.15 -2.03
C TYR A 191 6.24 0.18 -1.65
N CYS A 192 5.43 1.16 -1.26
CA CYS A 192 5.89 2.48 -0.84
C CYS A 192 5.10 2.94 0.38
N TYR A 193 5.81 3.44 1.39
CA TYR A 193 5.19 3.99 2.60
C TYR A 193 5.93 5.26 3.05
N TYR A 194 5.20 6.35 3.28
CA TYR A 194 5.77 7.56 3.86
C TYR A 194 5.70 7.52 5.39
N SER A 195 6.78 7.93 6.05
CA SER A 195 6.76 8.22 7.48
C SER A 195 7.50 9.52 7.78
N PRO A 196 6.88 10.48 8.50
CA PRO A 196 7.57 11.69 8.93
C PRO A 196 8.61 11.40 10.02
N ASP A 197 8.53 10.24 10.69
CA ASP A 197 9.55 9.82 11.66
C ASP A 197 10.82 9.31 10.95
N PRO A 198 11.99 9.96 11.14
CA PRO A 198 13.25 9.47 10.59
C PRO A 198 13.66 8.11 11.18
N LYS A 199 13.29 7.82 12.43
CA LYS A 199 13.59 6.56 13.13
C LYS A 199 12.69 5.41 12.70
N PHE A 200 11.52 5.66 12.10
CA PHE A 200 10.61 4.62 11.63
C PHE A 200 11.34 3.58 10.77
N ARG A 201 11.25 2.33 11.21
CA ARG A 201 11.61 1.12 10.48
C ARG A 201 10.31 0.40 10.16
N MET A 202 10.04 0.27 8.86
CA MET A 202 8.87 -0.45 8.37
C MET A 202 9.15 -1.95 8.46
N LYS A 203 8.15 -2.75 8.85
CA LYS A 203 8.33 -4.21 8.99
C LYS A 203 8.08 -4.93 7.67
N GLY A 204 8.68 -6.11 7.53
CA GLY A 204 8.56 -6.92 6.30
C GLY A 204 7.15 -7.43 6.06
N ASP A 205 6.41 -7.72 7.13
CA ASP A 205 5.04 -8.19 7.05
C ASP A 205 4.03 -7.14 6.54
N GLU A 206 4.27 -5.84 6.75
CA GLU A 206 3.39 -4.76 6.30
C GLU A 206 3.23 -4.74 4.77
N ALA A 207 4.33 -4.82 4.02
CA ALA A 207 4.32 -4.86 2.56
C ALA A 207 3.63 -6.14 2.03
N VAL A 208 3.92 -7.29 2.65
CA VAL A 208 3.36 -8.59 2.23
C VAL A 208 1.86 -8.67 2.49
N LYS A 209 1.38 -8.10 3.60
CA LYS A 209 -0.06 -7.95 3.89
C LYS A 209 -0.75 -7.10 2.81
N SER A 210 -0.13 -6.00 2.39
CA SER A 210 -0.66 -5.15 1.32
C SER A 210 -0.78 -5.93 0.00
N TRP A 211 0.28 -6.59 -0.43
CA TRP A 211 0.28 -7.40 -1.66
C TRP A 211 -0.72 -8.55 -1.62
N TYR A 212 -0.79 -9.27 -0.50
CA TYR A 212 -1.73 -10.38 -0.34
C TYR A 212 -3.20 -9.93 -0.33
N SER A 213 -3.49 -8.70 0.10
CA SER A 213 -4.88 -8.19 0.22
C SER A 213 -5.65 -8.16 -1.11
N GLU A 214 -4.94 -8.13 -2.24
CA GLU A 214 -5.50 -8.23 -3.59
C GLU A 214 -6.19 -9.58 -3.88
N ILE A 215 -6.05 -10.58 -3.00
CA ILE A 215 -6.85 -11.82 -3.06
C ILE A 215 -8.36 -11.55 -3.15
N LYS A 216 -8.84 -10.44 -2.57
CA LYS A 216 -10.24 -10.01 -2.62
C LYS A 216 -10.72 -9.71 -4.06
N ASP A 217 -9.79 -9.30 -4.93
CA ASP A 217 -10.04 -8.90 -6.31
C ASP A 217 -9.71 -10.04 -7.31
N TYR A 218 -9.12 -11.14 -6.85
CA TYR A 218 -8.69 -12.27 -7.68
C TYR A 218 -9.78 -13.35 -7.84
N LYS A 219 -10.07 -13.72 -9.09
CA LYS A 219 -11.07 -14.76 -9.45
C LYS A 219 -10.37 -16.08 -9.77
N PHE A 220 -10.27 -16.97 -8.78
CA PHE A 220 -9.66 -18.29 -8.95
C PHE A 220 -10.33 -19.14 -10.04
N GLY A 221 -9.51 -19.77 -10.88
CA GLY A 221 -9.96 -20.61 -12.00
C GLY A 221 -10.37 -19.82 -13.25
N VAL A 222 -10.28 -18.49 -13.22
CA VAL A 222 -10.45 -17.62 -14.39
C VAL A 222 -9.10 -16.96 -14.67
N GLU A 223 -8.66 -17.00 -15.92
CA GLU A 223 -7.43 -16.32 -16.34
C GLU A 223 -7.63 -14.80 -16.25
N PRO A 224 -6.77 -14.06 -15.52
CA PRO A 224 -6.95 -12.64 -15.31
C PRO A 224 -6.65 -11.85 -16.59
N ARG A 225 -7.52 -10.88 -16.92
CA ARG A 225 -7.36 -10.01 -18.11
C ARG A 225 -6.28 -8.94 -17.95
N ASP A 226 -5.86 -8.67 -16.72
CA ASP A 226 -4.86 -7.69 -16.33
C ASP A 226 -4.25 -8.10 -14.98
N LEU A 227 -3.13 -7.47 -14.60
CA LEU A 227 -2.39 -7.81 -13.38
C LEU A 227 -2.83 -6.99 -12.15
N ARG A 228 -4.12 -6.62 -12.01
CA ARG A 228 -4.61 -5.88 -10.83
C ARG A 228 -4.40 -6.61 -9.51
N ALA A 229 -4.44 -7.94 -9.50
CA ALA A 229 -4.09 -8.78 -8.35
C ALA A 229 -2.68 -9.40 -8.49
N GLY A 230 -1.82 -8.76 -9.29
CA GLY A 230 -0.51 -9.26 -9.67
C GLY A 230 0.45 -9.44 -8.50
N HIS A 231 0.34 -8.62 -7.44
CA HIS A 231 1.18 -8.79 -6.27
C HIS A 231 0.73 -10.00 -5.45
N PHE A 232 -0.58 -10.19 -5.25
CA PHE A 232 -1.12 -11.40 -4.61
C PHE A 232 -0.73 -12.67 -5.37
N THR A 233 -0.96 -12.71 -6.69
CA THR A 233 -0.68 -13.91 -7.49
C THR A 233 0.80 -14.27 -7.47
N GLN A 234 1.70 -13.27 -7.42
CA GLN A 234 3.13 -13.49 -7.25
C GLN A 234 3.49 -13.98 -5.84
N VAL A 235 2.87 -13.46 -4.77
CA VAL A 235 3.10 -13.94 -3.39
C VAL A 235 2.79 -15.44 -3.26
N VAL A 236 1.69 -15.91 -3.85
CA VAL A 236 1.26 -17.33 -3.76
C VAL A 236 1.67 -18.21 -4.93
N TRP A 237 2.44 -17.69 -5.90
CA TRP A 237 2.80 -18.43 -7.13
C TRP A 237 3.54 -19.74 -6.81
N SER A 238 2.97 -20.88 -7.20
CA SER A 238 3.45 -22.21 -6.78
C SER A 238 4.89 -22.51 -7.17
N ASP A 239 5.33 -22.00 -8.32
CA ASP A 239 6.62 -22.36 -8.92
C ASP A 239 7.78 -21.46 -8.49
N SER A 240 7.49 -20.30 -7.88
CA SER A 240 8.52 -19.45 -7.29
C SER A 240 9.10 -20.15 -6.06
N LYS A 241 10.43 -20.19 -5.94
CA LYS A 241 11.18 -20.95 -4.92
C LYS A 241 12.05 -20.06 -4.04
N GLU A 242 12.59 -18.99 -4.61
CA GLU A 242 13.44 -18.03 -3.93
C GLU A 242 12.76 -16.66 -3.83
N LEU A 243 12.97 -16.01 -2.69
CA LEU A 243 12.64 -14.62 -2.43
C LEU A 243 13.93 -13.84 -2.19
N GLY A 244 14.07 -12.67 -2.78
CA GLY A 244 14.98 -11.64 -2.29
C GLY A 244 14.20 -10.37 -2.03
N VAL A 245 14.53 -9.65 -0.96
CA VAL A 245 13.78 -8.45 -0.59
C VAL A 245 14.70 -7.42 0.05
N ALA A 246 14.40 -6.14 -0.17
CA ALA A 246 15.16 -5.04 0.39
C ALA A 246 14.32 -3.77 0.51
N THR A 247 14.82 -2.82 1.30
CA THR A 247 14.26 -1.47 1.41
C THR A 247 15.29 -0.37 1.13
N ALA A 248 14.79 0.81 0.78
CA ALA A 248 15.55 2.05 0.70
C ALA A 248 14.67 3.24 1.08
N LYS A 249 15.21 4.21 1.83
CA LYS A 249 14.50 5.44 2.22
C LYS A 249 14.96 6.59 1.31
N SER A 250 14.02 7.30 0.70
CA SER A 250 14.31 8.47 -0.13
C SER A 250 14.54 9.73 0.72
N ARG A 251 15.06 10.78 0.09
CA ARG A 251 15.26 12.09 0.76
C ARG A 251 13.95 12.76 1.17
N SER A 252 12.82 12.39 0.56
CA SER A 252 11.49 12.88 0.94
C SER A 252 10.87 12.12 2.12
N GLY A 253 11.55 11.09 2.65
CA GLY A 253 11.10 10.29 3.80
C GLY A 253 10.27 9.06 3.43
N LYS A 254 10.04 8.78 2.14
CA LYS A 254 9.36 7.56 1.69
C LYS A 254 10.30 6.35 1.79
N THR A 255 9.79 5.25 2.33
CA THR A 255 10.44 3.94 2.28
C THR A 255 9.89 3.15 1.10
N TYR A 256 10.79 2.74 0.20
CA TYR A 256 10.51 1.86 -0.92
C TYR A 256 10.89 0.43 -0.57
N VAL A 257 10.06 -0.52 -1.00
CA VAL A 257 10.29 -1.96 -0.90
C VAL A 257 10.36 -2.54 -2.31
N VAL A 258 11.32 -3.45 -2.51
CA VAL A 258 11.36 -4.32 -3.68
C VAL A 258 11.45 -5.75 -3.18
N ALA A 259 10.54 -6.61 -3.64
CA ALA A 259 10.65 -8.06 -3.54
C ALA A 259 10.87 -8.63 -4.94
N ASN A 260 11.88 -9.48 -5.11
CA ASN A 260 12.11 -10.23 -6.34
C ASN A 260 11.95 -11.74 -6.10
N TYR A 261 11.36 -12.42 -7.08
CA TYR A 261 10.96 -13.83 -7.00
C TYR A 261 11.62 -14.65 -8.12
N ASN A 262 12.17 -15.81 -7.78
CA ASN A 262 12.80 -16.71 -8.75
C ASN A 262 12.34 -18.18 -8.57
N PRO A 263 11.91 -18.88 -9.64
CA PRO A 263 11.46 -18.34 -10.92
C PRO A 263 10.38 -17.25 -10.79
N ALA A 264 10.25 -16.42 -11.81
CA ALA A 264 9.20 -15.40 -11.90
C ALA A 264 7.80 -16.03 -11.87
N GLY A 265 6.81 -15.27 -11.39
CA GLY A 265 5.40 -15.60 -11.49
C GLY A 265 4.67 -14.80 -12.57
N ASN A 266 3.35 -14.79 -12.49
CA ASN A 266 2.45 -13.98 -13.32
C ASN A 266 2.55 -14.23 -14.84
N PHE A 267 2.96 -15.44 -15.25
CA PHE A 267 2.92 -15.85 -16.64
C PHE A 267 1.48 -16.04 -17.14
N VAL A 268 1.09 -15.26 -18.14
CA VAL A 268 -0.23 -15.36 -18.80
C VAL A 268 -0.44 -16.77 -19.35
N GLY A 269 -1.64 -17.30 -19.18
CA GLY A 269 -2.04 -18.67 -19.49
C GLY A 269 -1.73 -19.69 -18.38
N SER A 270 -1.01 -19.30 -17.31
CA SER A 270 -0.59 -20.22 -16.24
C SER A 270 -1.35 -20.04 -14.93
N PHE A 271 -2.08 -18.95 -14.73
CA PHE A 271 -2.60 -18.56 -13.40
C PHE A 271 -3.50 -19.62 -12.77
N GLY A 272 -4.39 -20.24 -13.57
CA GLY A 272 -5.29 -21.30 -13.09
C GLY A 272 -4.57 -22.53 -12.51
N SER A 273 -3.32 -22.78 -12.89
CA SER A 273 -2.49 -23.88 -12.37
C SER A 273 -1.47 -23.46 -11.30
N LYS A 274 -1.13 -22.17 -11.24
CA LYS A 274 -0.03 -21.64 -10.40
C LYS A 274 -0.48 -20.76 -9.24
N VAL A 275 -1.75 -20.35 -9.20
CA VAL A 275 -2.37 -19.61 -8.10
C VAL A 275 -3.38 -20.49 -7.38
N PRO A 276 -2.94 -21.37 -6.46
CA PRO A 276 -3.83 -22.30 -5.78
C PRO A 276 -4.85 -21.57 -4.89
N LYS A 277 -6.05 -22.15 -4.76
CA LYS A 277 -7.10 -21.68 -3.83
C LYS A 277 -6.64 -21.85 -2.37
N MET A 278 -7.24 -21.07 -1.48
CA MET A 278 -7.08 -21.29 -0.04
C MET A 278 -7.66 -22.66 0.36
N LYS A 279 -7.00 -23.32 1.32
CA LYS A 279 -7.43 -24.57 1.96
C LYS A 279 -8.09 -24.30 3.30
#